data_AF-A0A432RUM6-F1
#
_entry.id   AF-A0A432RUM6-F1
#
_cell.length_a   1.000
_cell.length_b   1.000
_cell.length_c   1.000
_cell.angle_alpha   90.00
_cell.angle_beta   90.00
_cell.angle_gamma   90.00
#
_symmetry.space_group_name_H-M   'P 1'
#
loop_
_entity.id
_entity.type
_entity.pdbx_description
1 polymer ?
#
loop_
_entity_poly.entity_id
_entity_poly.type
_entity_poly.pdbx_seq_one_letter_code
_entity_poly.pdbx_strand_id
1 'polypeptide(L)'
;MAKAKEDESFKSQYANLSLSLRVENSNEFFDISAQNDMNESFDYSQKGSYIKIALLVPQKVIGKYTITISKSILSYLLFRNGDFDFEVFNCQDEEEDSILNSLKEIKSKGYKYLVAAMTQKGARIIALNERDLQIYIPTVNKMDVSYVTGPNIYFGGLDYFKQIQKLAEFSNEKIVYFKDQSPVSAKI
;
A
#
# COMPACT_ATOMS: atom_id res chain seq x y z
N MET A 1 -32.42 21.24 -14.64
CA MET A 1 -32.55 19.76 -14.65
C MET A 1 -31.75 19.22 -15.83
N ALA A 2 -30.59 18.62 -15.57
CA ALA A 2 -29.85 17.84 -16.56
C ALA A 2 -29.30 16.60 -15.84
N LYS A 3 -29.87 15.45 -16.17
CA LYS A 3 -29.50 14.14 -15.61
C LYS A 3 -28.32 13.64 -16.44
N ALA A 4 -27.12 13.60 -15.85
CA ALA A 4 -25.98 12.96 -16.48
C ALA A 4 -26.26 11.46 -16.57
N LYS A 5 -26.29 10.94 -17.79
CA LYS A 5 -26.20 9.49 -18.04
C LYS A 5 -24.79 9.07 -17.62
N GLU A 6 -24.69 8.35 -16.51
CA GLU A 6 -23.47 7.62 -16.17
C GLU A 6 -23.32 6.44 -17.14
N ASP A 7 -22.17 6.39 -17.82
CA ASP A 7 -21.79 5.36 -18.79
C ASP A 7 -21.73 3.97 -18.12
N GLU A 8 -22.72 3.13 -18.43
CA GLU A 8 -22.78 1.72 -18.03
C GLU A 8 -21.60 0.88 -18.59
N SER A 9 -20.84 1.43 -19.54
CA SER A 9 -19.59 0.83 -20.04
C SER A 9 -18.51 0.72 -18.96
N PHE A 10 -18.44 1.68 -18.02
CA PHE A 10 -17.42 1.68 -16.96
C PHE A 10 -17.65 0.59 -15.92
N LYS A 11 -18.91 0.18 -15.65
CA LYS A 11 -19.21 -0.89 -14.68
C LYS A 11 -18.90 -2.29 -15.21
N SER A 12 -19.00 -2.50 -16.53
CA SER A 12 -18.80 -3.82 -17.14
C SER A 12 -17.34 -4.30 -17.10
N GLN A 13 -16.37 -3.37 -17.16
CA GLN A 13 -14.95 -3.72 -17.20
C GLN A 13 -14.41 -4.24 -15.85
N TYR A 14 -15.06 -3.90 -14.72
CA TYR A 14 -14.57 -4.24 -13.38
C TYR A 14 -15.26 -5.46 -12.74
N ALA A 15 -16.31 -6.00 -13.36
CA ALA A 15 -17.03 -7.15 -12.81
C ALA A 15 -16.27 -8.49 -12.98
N ASN A 16 -15.28 -8.56 -13.87
CA ASN A 16 -14.60 -9.80 -14.26
C ASN A 16 -13.11 -9.86 -13.92
N LEU A 17 -12.58 -9.00 -13.04
CA LEU A 17 -11.16 -9.03 -12.68
C LEU A 17 -10.88 -9.99 -11.51
N SER A 18 -11.31 -11.25 -11.63
CA SER A 18 -10.72 -12.34 -10.85
C SER A 18 -9.46 -12.84 -11.57
N LEU A 19 -8.32 -12.18 -11.37
CA LEU A 19 -7.03 -12.73 -11.81
C LEU A 19 -6.54 -13.76 -10.78
N SER A 20 -6.90 -15.02 -10.98
CA SER A 20 -6.11 -16.15 -10.47
C SER A 20 -5.01 -16.45 -11.49
N LEU A 21 -3.91 -15.69 -11.43
CA LEU A 21 -2.71 -16.03 -12.20
C LEU A 21 -1.89 -17.07 -11.45
N ARG A 22 -2.04 -18.32 -11.86
CA ARG A 22 -1.06 -19.38 -11.58
C ARG A 22 -0.04 -19.33 -12.72
N VAL A 23 1.09 -18.66 -12.50
CA VAL A 23 2.17 -18.61 -13.50
C VAL A 23 3.00 -19.88 -13.36
N GLU A 24 2.79 -20.84 -14.28
CA GLU A 24 3.74 -21.92 -14.49
C GLU A 24 4.91 -21.40 -15.32
N ASN A 25 6.13 -21.67 -14.85
CA ASN A 25 7.40 -21.19 -15.38
C ASN A 25 7.51 -21.23 -16.91
N SER A 26 7.69 -20.08 -17.54
CA SER A 26 8.40 -19.99 -18.82
C SER A 26 9.39 -18.83 -18.77
N ASN A 27 10.67 -19.19 -18.84
CA ASN A 27 11.81 -18.29 -18.94
C ASN A 27 11.69 -17.43 -20.20
N GLU A 28 11.31 -16.16 -20.06
CA GLU A 28 11.65 -15.12 -21.05
C GLU A 28 12.37 -13.98 -20.35
N PHE A 29 13.66 -13.88 -20.69
CA PHE A 29 14.60 -12.85 -20.28
C PHE A 29 14.07 -11.44 -20.60
N PHE A 30 14.05 -10.55 -19.61
CA PHE A 30 14.06 -9.10 -19.84
C PHE A 30 15.41 -8.55 -19.39
N ASP A 31 16.20 -8.12 -20.36
CA ASP A 31 17.52 -7.52 -20.17
C ASP A 31 17.34 -6.02 -19.86
N ILE A 32 17.74 -5.60 -18.65
CA ILE A 32 17.81 -4.18 -18.27
C ILE A 32 19.25 -3.93 -17.82
N SER A 33 20.12 -3.64 -18.78
CA SER A 33 21.45 -3.15 -18.50
C SER A 33 21.39 -1.67 -18.06
N ALA A 34 21.44 -1.43 -16.76
CA ALA A 34 21.88 -0.17 -16.16
C ALA A 34 22.90 -0.50 -15.05
N GLN A 35 24.18 -0.50 -15.44
CA GLN A 35 25.35 -0.38 -14.55
C GLN A 35 25.33 1.05 -13.96
N ASN A 36 25.69 1.39 -12.71
CA ASN A 36 26.45 0.75 -11.63
C ASN A 36 26.11 1.46 -10.29
N ASP A 37 26.66 0.88 -9.21
CA ASP A 37 26.82 1.41 -7.84
C ASP A 37 25.74 1.04 -6.81
N MET A 38 25.78 -0.21 -6.33
CA MET A 38 25.97 -0.56 -4.91
C MET A 38 26.23 -2.07 -4.80
N ASN A 39 27.46 -2.43 -4.41
CA ASN A 39 27.84 -3.80 -4.06
C ASN A 39 27.20 -4.21 -2.73
N GLU A 40 25.93 -4.60 -2.75
CA GLU A 40 25.42 -5.61 -1.83
C GLU A 40 25.25 -6.89 -2.63
N SER A 41 26.09 -7.89 -2.36
CA SER A 41 25.90 -9.23 -2.86
C SER A 41 24.63 -9.81 -2.22
N PHE A 42 23.47 -9.53 -2.80
CA PHE A 42 22.24 -10.23 -2.49
C PHE A 42 22.38 -11.66 -3.01
N ASP A 43 22.58 -12.58 -2.08
CA ASP A 43 22.61 -14.01 -2.35
C ASP A 43 21.24 -14.46 -2.93
N TYR A 44 21.19 -14.61 -4.25
CA TYR A 44 20.03 -15.13 -4.99
C TYR A 44 19.84 -16.65 -4.83
N SER A 45 20.63 -17.33 -3.98
CA SER A 45 20.60 -18.80 -3.85
C SER A 45 19.49 -19.34 -2.95
N GLN A 46 18.74 -18.48 -2.26
CA GLN A 46 17.56 -18.88 -1.49
C GLN A 46 16.40 -19.12 -2.46
N LYS A 47 16.17 -20.39 -2.83
CA LYS A 47 14.92 -20.86 -3.45
C LYS A 47 13.74 -20.24 -2.71
N GLY A 48 13.10 -19.24 -3.33
CA GLY A 48 12.33 -18.23 -2.62
C GLY A 48 11.21 -18.84 -1.78
N SER A 49 11.24 -18.60 -0.47
CA SER A 49 10.16 -19.01 0.43
C SER A 49 8.80 -18.53 -0.11
N TYR A 50 7.84 -19.46 -0.23
CA TYR A 50 6.47 -19.13 -0.62
C TYR A 50 5.90 -18.06 0.31
N ILE A 51 5.33 -16.98 -0.27
CA ILE A 51 4.74 -15.89 0.49
C ILE A 51 3.29 -15.62 0.10
N LYS A 52 2.44 -15.42 1.12
CA LYS A 52 1.04 -14.98 0.95
C LYS A 52 0.89 -13.54 1.40
N ILE A 53 0.53 -12.65 0.48
CA ILE A 53 0.33 -11.21 0.76
C ILE A 53 -1.09 -10.81 0.36
N ALA A 54 -1.79 -10.17 1.28
CA ALA A 54 -3.05 -9.49 0.98
C ALA A 54 -2.81 -7.99 0.78
N LEU A 55 -3.58 -7.37 -0.12
CA LEU A 55 -3.71 -5.92 -0.21
C LEU A 55 -5.14 -5.52 0.15
N LEU A 56 -5.33 -4.72 1.21
CA LEU A 56 -6.63 -4.16 1.57
C LEU A 56 -6.76 -2.73 1.05
N VAL A 57 -7.88 -2.43 0.38
CA VAL A 57 -8.18 -1.11 -0.16
C VAL A 57 -9.66 -0.71 0.06
N PRO A 58 -9.94 0.57 0.41
CA PRO A 58 -11.28 1.13 0.38
C PRO A 58 -11.52 1.80 -0.98
N GLN A 59 -12.09 1.07 -1.93
CA GLN A 59 -12.22 1.51 -3.33
C GLN A 59 -12.96 2.85 -3.49
N LYS A 60 -13.99 3.13 -2.67
CA LYS A 60 -14.74 4.39 -2.73
C LYS A 60 -13.89 5.61 -2.33
N VAL A 61 -12.82 5.41 -1.56
CA VAL A 61 -12.00 6.50 -1.00
C VAL A 61 -10.71 6.69 -1.80
N ILE A 62 -10.00 5.60 -2.11
CA ILE A 62 -8.68 5.67 -2.78
C ILE A 62 -8.56 4.81 -4.05
N GLY A 63 -9.67 4.42 -4.68
CA GLY A 63 -9.67 3.44 -5.78
C GLY A 63 -8.71 3.73 -6.95
N LYS A 64 -8.40 5.00 -7.24
CA LYS A 64 -7.42 5.36 -8.29
C LYS A 64 -5.98 4.95 -7.94
N TYR A 65 -5.63 4.94 -6.65
CA TYR A 65 -4.28 4.58 -6.18
C TYR A 65 -4.09 3.07 -6.03
N THR A 66 -5.18 2.30 -5.93
CA THR A 66 -5.15 0.83 -5.82
C THR A 66 -4.34 0.21 -6.96
N ILE A 67 -4.55 0.64 -8.21
CA ILE A 67 -3.87 0.05 -9.38
C ILE A 67 -2.35 0.21 -9.28
N THR A 68 -1.88 1.41 -8.93
CA THR A 68 -0.45 1.69 -8.80
C THR A 68 0.16 0.86 -7.68
N ILE A 69 -0.50 0.80 -6.52
CA ILE A 69 -0.01 0.02 -5.37
C ILE A 69 0.05 -1.48 -5.70
N SER A 70 -1.01 -2.04 -6.31
CA SER A 70 -1.03 -3.45 -6.73
C SER A 70 0.10 -3.76 -7.71
N LYS A 71 0.33 -2.89 -8.70
CA LYS A 71 1.42 -3.07 -9.68
C LYS A 71 2.79 -3.01 -9.01
N SER A 72 3.01 -2.09 -8.09
CA SER A 72 4.29 -2.00 -7.36
C SER A 72 4.55 -3.24 -6.52
N ILE A 73 3.55 -3.74 -5.80
CA ILE A 73 3.67 -4.98 -5.02
C ILE A 73 3.96 -6.17 -5.95
N LEU A 74 3.19 -6.32 -7.02
CA LEU A 74 3.37 -7.40 -7.98
C LEU A 74 4.75 -7.36 -8.64
N SER A 75 5.20 -6.17 -9.06
CA SER A 75 6.53 -5.99 -9.66
C SER A 75 7.65 -6.40 -8.69
N TYR A 76 7.52 -6.06 -7.40
CA TYR A 76 8.47 -6.49 -6.39
C TYR A 76 8.45 -8.01 -6.16
N LEU A 77 7.28 -8.62 -6.13
CA LEU A 77 7.13 -10.07 -5.95
C LEU A 77 7.71 -10.84 -7.14
N LEU A 78 7.51 -10.36 -8.37
CA LEU A 78 8.11 -10.90 -9.58
C LEU A 78 9.64 -10.76 -9.55
N PHE A 79 10.16 -9.60 -9.13
CA PHE A 79 11.60 -9.36 -9.02
C PHE A 79 12.29 -10.29 -8.00
N ARG A 80 11.61 -10.64 -6.89
CA ARG A 80 12.13 -11.56 -5.87
C ARG A 80 12.36 -12.98 -6.41
N ASN A 81 11.76 -13.34 -7.54
CA ASN A 81 11.91 -14.65 -8.19
C ASN A 81 11.61 -15.85 -7.24
N GLY A 82 10.48 -15.77 -6.53
CA GLY A 82 9.98 -16.85 -5.66
C GLY A 82 8.47 -17.01 -5.76
N ASP A 83 7.94 -18.15 -5.33
CA ASP A 83 6.49 -18.42 -5.39
C ASP A 83 5.72 -17.49 -4.45
N PHE A 84 4.60 -16.94 -4.92
CA PHE A 84 3.75 -16.09 -4.10
C PHE A 84 2.26 -16.28 -4.43
N ASP A 85 1.43 -15.89 -3.47
CA ASP A 85 0.00 -15.68 -3.66
C ASP A 85 -0.35 -14.26 -3.19
N PHE A 86 -0.97 -13.51 -4.09
CA PHE A 86 -1.27 -12.10 -3.93
C PHE A 86 -2.73 -11.85 -4.29
N GLU A 87 -3.50 -11.33 -3.34
CA GLU A 87 -4.91 -11.05 -3.52
C GLU A 87 -5.27 -9.65 -3.01
N VAL A 88 -6.14 -8.98 -3.76
CA VAL A 88 -6.65 -7.65 -3.43
C VAL A 88 -8.04 -7.77 -2.82
N PHE A 89 -8.17 -7.28 -1.60
CA PHE A 89 -9.40 -7.22 -0.83
C PHE A 89 -9.94 -5.79 -0.83
N ASN A 90 -11.23 -5.65 -1.08
CA ASN A 90 -11.88 -4.36 -1.16
C ASN A 90 -12.93 -4.21 -0.05
N CYS A 91 -12.63 -3.38 0.95
CA CYS A 91 -13.58 -3.08 2.02
C CYS A 91 -14.64 -2.05 1.63
N GLN A 92 -14.70 -1.61 0.37
CA GLN A 92 -15.61 -0.60 -0.18
C GLN A 92 -15.35 0.81 0.40
N ASP A 93 -15.56 0.99 1.70
CA ASP A 93 -15.38 2.21 2.48
C ASP A 93 -14.52 1.94 3.73
N GLU A 94 -14.30 3.00 4.52
CA GLU A 94 -13.55 2.93 5.77
C GLU A 94 -14.46 2.95 6.99
N GLU A 95 -15.66 2.39 6.89
CA GLU A 95 -16.45 2.08 8.08
C GLU A 95 -15.87 0.88 8.83
N GLU A 96 -16.04 0.90 10.16
CA GLU A 96 -15.40 -0.09 11.03
C GLU A 96 -15.81 -1.52 10.69
N ASP A 97 -17.11 -1.79 10.55
CA ASP A 97 -17.61 -3.11 10.17
C ASP A 97 -17.06 -3.59 8.83
N SER A 98 -16.97 -2.70 7.83
CA SER A 98 -16.43 -3.02 6.50
C SER A 98 -14.96 -3.47 6.58
N ILE A 99 -14.14 -2.74 7.35
CA ILE A 99 -12.73 -3.06 7.55
C ILE A 99 -12.60 -4.36 8.34
N LEU A 100 -13.30 -4.51 9.47
CA LEU A 100 -13.17 -5.67 10.34
C LEU A 100 -13.64 -6.96 9.66
N ASN A 101 -14.69 -6.91 8.84
CA ASN A 101 -15.14 -8.05 8.07
C ASN A 101 -14.11 -8.45 7.00
N SER A 102 -13.50 -7.48 6.33
CA SER A 102 -12.43 -7.74 5.35
C SER A 102 -11.19 -8.35 6.04
N LEU A 103 -10.79 -7.85 7.22
CA LEU A 103 -9.69 -8.42 8.00
C LEU A 103 -9.96 -9.87 8.43
N LYS A 104 -11.20 -10.18 8.83
CA LYS A 104 -11.61 -11.57 9.14
C LYS A 104 -11.51 -12.48 7.92
N GLU A 105 -11.94 -12.00 6.75
CA GLU A 105 -11.82 -12.75 5.50
C GLU A 105 -10.35 -13.00 5.10
N ILE A 106 -9.51 -11.97 5.22
CA ILE A 106 -8.07 -12.09 4.97
C ILE A 106 -7.45 -13.16 5.88
N LYS A 107 -7.79 -13.14 7.18
CA LYS A 107 -7.32 -14.15 8.13
C LYS A 107 -7.84 -15.56 7.80
N SER A 108 -9.12 -15.70 7.44
CA SER A 108 -9.71 -17.01 7.14
C SER A 108 -9.13 -17.66 5.87
N LYS A 109 -8.67 -16.85 4.90
CA LYS A 109 -7.93 -17.31 3.71
C LYS A 109 -6.45 -17.63 3.96
N GLY A 110 -5.99 -17.48 5.21
CA GLY A 110 -4.65 -17.86 5.66
C GLY A 110 -3.56 -16.83 5.34
N TYR A 111 -3.91 -15.59 5.03
CA TYR A 111 -2.93 -14.51 4.87
C TYR A 111 -2.38 -14.08 6.22
N LYS A 112 -1.07 -13.89 6.30
CA LYS A 112 -0.37 -13.37 7.49
C LYS A 112 0.22 -11.98 7.29
N TYR A 113 0.53 -11.63 6.03
CA TYR A 113 1.08 -10.34 5.65
C TYR A 113 0.02 -9.54 4.91
N LEU A 114 -0.17 -8.30 5.34
CA LEU A 114 -1.17 -7.39 4.80
C LEU A 114 -0.54 -6.05 4.46
N VAL A 115 -0.68 -5.60 3.23
CA VAL A 115 -0.52 -4.19 2.87
C VAL A 115 -1.88 -3.53 2.94
N ALA A 116 -2.06 -2.52 3.79
CA ALA A 116 -3.33 -1.82 3.93
C ALA A 116 -3.17 -0.38 3.44
N ALA A 117 -3.61 -0.12 2.22
CA ALA A 117 -3.64 1.24 1.68
C ALA A 117 -4.93 1.91 2.18
N MET A 118 -4.83 2.65 3.28
CA MET A 118 -5.97 3.28 3.95
C MET A 118 -5.71 4.76 4.16
N THR A 119 -6.74 5.56 4.37
CA THR A 119 -6.57 6.91 4.94
C THR A 119 -6.30 6.83 6.44
N GLN A 120 -6.11 7.99 7.07
CA GLN A 120 -5.95 8.07 8.53
C GLN A 120 -7.11 7.44 9.30
N LYS A 121 -8.35 7.51 8.78
CA LYS A 121 -9.54 6.91 9.43
C LYS A 121 -9.39 5.39 9.48
N GLY A 122 -9.23 4.74 8.34
CA GLY A 122 -9.07 3.29 8.26
C GLY A 122 -7.82 2.79 8.97
N ALA A 123 -6.70 3.52 8.88
CA ALA A 123 -5.47 3.17 9.59
C ALA A 123 -5.67 3.15 11.13
N ARG A 124 -6.42 4.10 11.69
CA ARG A 124 -6.76 4.10 13.13
C ARG A 124 -7.63 2.91 13.51
N ILE A 125 -8.65 2.59 12.71
CA ILE A 125 -9.52 1.43 12.96
C ILE A 125 -8.70 0.13 12.98
N ILE A 126 -7.82 -0.06 12.01
CA ILE A 126 -6.91 -1.22 11.96
C ILE A 126 -5.98 -1.24 13.18
N ALA A 127 -5.35 -0.11 13.50
CA ALA A 127 -4.42 -0.01 14.61
C ALA A 127 -5.07 -0.33 15.97
N LEU A 128 -6.33 0.04 16.16
CA LEU A 128 -7.08 -0.27 17.38
C LEU A 128 -7.48 -1.73 17.49
N ASN A 129 -7.81 -2.39 16.37
CA ASN A 129 -8.52 -3.68 16.39
C ASN A 129 -7.71 -4.92 15.96
N GLU A 130 -6.56 -4.77 15.27
CA GLU A 130 -5.85 -5.92 14.69
C GLU A 130 -4.48 -6.16 15.33
N ARG A 131 -4.18 -7.42 15.67
CA ARG A 131 -2.96 -7.84 16.40
C ARG A 131 -2.30 -9.09 15.82
N ASP A 132 -3.01 -9.86 15.00
CA ASP A 132 -2.56 -11.16 14.49
C ASP A 132 -1.81 -11.02 13.16
N LEU A 133 -2.27 -10.09 12.32
CA LEU A 133 -1.66 -9.83 11.01
C LEU A 133 -0.42 -8.96 11.12
N GLN A 134 0.60 -9.24 10.29
CA GLN A 134 1.70 -8.33 10.05
C GLN A 134 1.28 -7.30 9.00
N ILE A 135 1.08 -6.06 9.41
CA ILE A 135 0.44 -5.02 8.57
C ILE A 135 1.44 -3.94 8.21
N TYR A 136 1.47 -3.56 6.95
CA TYR A 136 2.15 -2.36 6.47
C TYR A 136 1.13 -1.37 5.90
N ILE A 137 1.11 -0.14 6.42
CA ILE A 137 0.24 0.95 6.00
C ILE A 137 1.11 2.01 5.29
N PRO A 138 1.26 1.94 3.96
CA PRO A 138 2.18 2.83 3.22
C PRO A 138 1.70 4.29 3.13
N THR A 139 0.40 4.52 3.33
CA THR A 139 -0.27 5.78 3.00
C THR A 139 -0.31 6.79 4.15
N VAL A 140 -0.03 6.35 5.38
CA VAL A 140 -0.21 7.15 6.60
C VAL A 140 1.06 7.15 7.41
N ASN A 141 1.44 8.31 7.95
CA ASN A 141 2.56 8.40 8.88
C ASN A 141 2.11 7.96 10.27
N LYS A 142 2.98 7.27 11.02
CA LYS A 142 2.65 6.82 12.39
C LYS A 142 2.17 7.94 13.30
N MET A 143 2.68 9.17 13.12
CA MET A 143 2.30 10.33 13.94
C MET A 143 0.87 10.79 13.68
N ASP A 144 0.30 10.44 12.54
CA ASP A 144 -1.10 10.73 12.19
C ASP A 144 -2.08 9.73 12.85
N VAL A 145 -1.57 8.63 13.41
CA VAL A 145 -2.34 7.57 14.04
C VAL A 145 -1.97 7.56 15.52
N SER A 146 -2.74 8.29 16.33
CA SER A 146 -2.51 8.49 17.76
C SER A 146 -2.21 7.17 18.51
N TYR A 147 -1.02 7.11 19.15
CA TYR A 147 -0.42 6.23 20.19
C TYR A 147 -0.84 4.77 20.42
N VAL A 148 -1.90 4.26 19.80
CA VAL A 148 -2.39 2.89 19.99
C VAL A 148 -2.08 2.12 18.72
N THR A 149 -0.83 1.67 18.59
CA THR A 149 -0.43 0.78 17.50
C THR A 149 0.22 -0.46 18.10
N GLY A 150 -0.27 -1.64 17.73
CA GLY A 150 0.39 -2.90 18.05
C GLY A 150 1.76 -3.01 17.36
N PRO A 151 2.69 -3.83 17.90
CA PRO A 151 4.03 -4.02 17.32
C PRO A 151 3.99 -4.68 15.93
N ASN A 152 2.85 -5.22 15.53
CA ASN A 152 2.59 -5.90 14.26
C ASN A 152 2.26 -4.94 13.10
N ILE A 153 2.27 -3.61 13.32
CA ILE A 153 1.85 -2.62 12.33
C ILE A 153 2.98 -1.63 12.06
N TYR A 154 3.31 -1.50 10.78
CA TYR A 154 4.36 -0.63 10.26
C TYR A 154 3.74 0.47 9.39
N PHE A 155 4.29 1.67 9.45
CA PHE A 155 3.80 2.83 8.71
C PHE A 155 4.84 3.34 7.72
N GLY A 156 4.39 3.66 6.50
CA GLY A 156 5.23 4.15 5.41
C GLY A 156 4.96 5.58 4.97
N GLY A 157 4.00 6.27 5.59
CA GLY A 157 3.66 7.64 5.18
C GLY A 157 4.76 8.65 5.47
N LEU A 158 4.85 9.67 4.61
CA LEU A 158 5.88 10.70 4.66
C LEU A 158 5.88 11.44 6.01
N ASP A 159 7.08 11.59 6.58
CA ASP A 159 7.34 12.42 7.76
C ASP A 159 7.73 13.82 7.30
N TYR A 160 6.74 14.68 7.06
CA TYR A 160 6.96 16.03 6.53
C TYR A 160 7.84 16.88 7.46
N PHE A 161 7.67 16.73 8.78
CA PHE A 161 8.50 17.44 9.76
C PHE A 161 9.99 17.09 9.58
N LYS A 162 10.32 15.80 9.49
CA LYS A 162 11.70 15.37 9.22
C LYS A 162 12.21 15.81 7.86
N GLN A 163 11.35 15.81 6.83
CA GLN A 163 11.74 16.28 5.50
C GLN A 163 12.13 17.77 5.53
N ILE A 164 11.34 18.60 6.20
CA ILE A 164 11.63 20.03 6.33
C ILE A 164 12.86 20.28 7.19
N GLN A 165 13.00 19.55 8.31
CA GLN A 165 14.21 19.62 9.13
C GLN A 165 15.45 19.28 8.29
N LYS A 166 15.36 18.27 7.42
CA LYS A 166 16.46 17.91 6.52
C LYS A 166 16.75 18.99 5.49
N LEU A 167 15.72 19.61 4.91
CA LEU A 167 15.88 20.72 3.98
C LEU A 167 16.49 21.97 4.65
N ALA A 168 16.13 22.23 5.90
CA ALA A 168 16.65 23.35 6.68
C ALA A 168 18.17 23.27 6.88
N GLU A 169 18.76 22.07 6.95
CA GLU A 169 20.22 21.88 7.01
C GLU A 169 20.95 22.46 5.79
N PHE A 170 20.29 22.53 4.64
CA PHE A 170 20.85 23.08 3.40
C PHE A 170 20.45 24.53 3.14
N SER A 171 19.67 25.13 4.04
CA SER A 171 19.17 26.50 3.89
C SER A 171 20.17 27.52 4.43
N ASN A 172 20.14 28.71 3.82
CA ASN A 172 20.85 29.89 4.35
C ASN A 172 19.93 30.70 5.27
N GLU A 173 20.39 31.83 5.78
CA GLU A 173 19.66 32.66 6.75
C GLU A 173 18.34 33.27 6.22
N LYS A 174 18.05 33.21 4.92
CA LYS A 174 16.86 33.82 4.30
C LYS A 174 15.92 32.75 3.75
N ILE A 175 15.04 32.25 4.62
CA ILE A 175 14.03 31.24 4.27
C ILE A 175 12.69 31.93 4.04
N VAL A 176 12.06 31.66 2.89
CA VAL A 176 10.66 32.02 2.62
C VAL A 176 9.85 30.74 2.55
N TYR A 177 8.80 30.66 3.37
CA TYR A 177 7.90 29.51 3.43
C TYR A 177 6.53 29.85 2.85
N PHE A 178 6.08 29.04 1.90
CA PHE A 178 4.75 29.13 1.31
C PHE A 178 3.90 27.96 1.80
N LYS A 179 2.72 28.26 2.33
CA LYS A 179 1.74 27.26 2.76
C LYS A 179 0.39 27.51 2.14
N ASP A 180 -0.34 26.44 1.89
CA ASP A 180 -1.76 26.50 1.56
C ASP A 180 -2.63 26.19 2.81
N GLN A 181 -3.94 26.06 2.62
CA GLN A 181 -4.88 25.68 3.67
C GLN A 181 -5.17 24.17 3.73
N SER A 182 -4.33 23.34 3.09
CA SER A 182 -4.53 21.90 3.09
C SER A 182 -4.19 21.27 4.45
N PRO A 183 -4.77 20.10 4.78
CA PRO A 183 -4.39 19.36 5.97
C PRO A 183 -2.91 18.96 6.04
N VAL A 184 -2.21 18.88 4.90
CA VAL A 184 -0.78 18.58 4.85
C VAL A 184 0.03 19.80 5.31
N SER A 185 -0.34 21.00 4.87
CA SER A 185 0.31 22.25 5.28
C SER A 185 0.20 22.54 6.78
N ALA A 186 -0.79 21.97 7.47
CA ALA A 186 -0.93 22.08 8.92
C ALA A 186 0.04 21.16 9.71
N LYS A 187 0.74 20.23 9.04
CA LYS A 187 1.72 19.32 9.64
C LYS A 187 3.16 19.85 9.60
N ILE A 188 3.32 21.06 9.04
CA ILE A 188 4.56 21.79 8.81
C ILE A 188 4.59 22.98 9.75
#